data_AF-A0A4R6QIG8-F1
#
_entry.id   AF-A0A4R6QIG8-F1
#
_cell.length_a   1.000
_cell.length_b   1.000
_cell.length_c   1.000
_cell.angle_alpha   90.00
_cell.angle_beta   90.00
_cell.angle_gamma   90.00
#
_symmetry.space_group_name_H-M   'P 1'
#
loop_
_entity.id
_entity.type
_entity.pdbx_description
1 polymer ?
#
loop_
_entity_poly.entity_id
_entity_poly.type
_entity_poly.pdbx_seq_one_letter_code
_entity_poly.pdbx_strand_id
1 'polypeptide(L)'
;MKSLLKFIFGAAIVMGLLTLAFGLLVTVNLFTMPDMNVTINGWDLPVTELHPGHLLMGAMGIAIAAVVIVVVVPLSLILGLALPLLMLALGLGLGVLALVGVGALALSPVLILLLPLIWLARRNRVKR
;
A
#
# COMPACT_ATOMS: atom_id res chain seq x y z
N MET A 1 -4.60 -22.12 -0.58
CA MET A 1 -5.12 -20.76 -0.25
C MET A 1 -5.45 -20.58 1.24
N LYS A 2 -6.19 -21.48 1.91
CA LYS A 2 -6.55 -21.34 3.34
C LYS A 2 -5.37 -21.27 4.32
N SER A 3 -4.30 -22.03 4.08
CA SER A 3 -3.10 -22.01 4.93
C SER A 3 -2.33 -20.68 4.84
N LEU A 4 -2.15 -20.19 3.61
CA LEU A 4 -1.43 -18.95 3.34
C LEU A 4 -2.17 -17.73 3.91
N LEU A 5 -3.50 -17.69 3.79
CA LEU A 5 -4.32 -16.62 4.40
C LEU A 5 -4.21 -16.60 5.94
N LYS A 6 -4.26 -17.77 6.59
CA LYS A 6 -4.09 -17.89 8.05
C LYS A 6 -2.70 -17.43 8.48
N PHE A 7 -1.67 -17.75 7.70
CA PHE A 7 -0.29 -17.33 7.96
C PHE A 7 -0.15 -15.80 7.85
N ILE A 8 -0.65 -15.18 6.78
CA ILE A 8 -0.62 -13.72 6.61
C ILE A 8 -1.38 -13.03 7.75
N PHE A 9 -2.57 -13.54 8.10
CA PHE A 9 -3.38 -12.95 9.17
C PHE A 9 -2.70 -13.08 10.53
N GLY A 10 -2.11 -14.24 10.84
CA GLY A 10 -1.32 -14.45 12.05
C GLY A 10 -0.10 -13.53 12.12
N ALA A 11 0.65 -13.41 11.01
CA ALA A 11 1.80 -12.51 10.92
C ALA A 11 1.39 -11.03 11.11
N ALA A 12 0.26 -10.61 10.54
CA ALA A 12 -0.26 -9.25 10.71
C ALA A 12 -0.64 -8.95 12.17
N ILE A 13 -1.28 -9.90 12.86
CA ILE A 13 -1.59 -9.76 14.30
C ILE A 13 -0.31 -9.65 15.13
N VAL A 14 0.67 -10.53 14.89
CA VAL A 14 1.95 -10.50 15.62
C VAL A 14 2.67 -9.18 15.39
N MET A 15 2.75 -8.71 14.15
CA MET A 15 3.34 -7.40 13.83
C MET A 15 2.58 -6.25 14.53
N GLY A 16 1.24 -6.29 14.54
CA GLY A 16 0.42 -5.29 15.24
C GLY A 16 0.71 -5.25 16.74
N LEU A 17 0.79 -6.42 17.38
CA LEU A 17 1.13 -6.54 18.80
C LEU A 17 2.55 -6.07 19.11
N LEU A 18 3.53 -6.43 18.28
CA LEU A 18 4.91 -5.97 18.42
C LEU A 18 5.02 -4.45 18.28
N THR A 19 4.28 -3.88 17.33
CA THR A 19 4.24 -2.42 17.12
C THR A 19 3.66 -1.70 18.33
N LEU A 20 2.56 -2.24 18.90
CA LEU A 20 1.97 -1.71 20.13
C LEU A 20 2.93 -1.79 21.32
N ALA A 21 3.57 -2.95 21.53
CA ALA A 21 4.52 -3.16 22.60
C ALA A 21 5.73 -2.24 22.48
N PHE A 22 6.28 -2.10 21.27
CA PHE A 22 7.41 -1.22 21.00
C PHE A 22 7.02 0.25 21.16
N GLY A 23 5.85 0.66 20.67
CA GLY A 23 5.32 2.01 20.86
C GLY A 23 5.15 2.38 22.33
N LEU A 24 4.61 1.47 23.15
CA LEU A 24 4.52 1.64 24.60
C LEU A 24 5.90 1.77 25.25
N LEU A 25 6.84 0.90 24.88
CA LEU A 25 8.19 0.91 25.42
C LEU A 25 8.92 2.21 25.09
N VAL A 26 8.83 2.68 23.84
CA VAL A 26 9.41 3.97 23.41
C VAL A 26 8.77 5.13 24.17
N THR A 27 7.45 5.14 24.29
CA THR A 27 6.72 6.20 24.99
C THR A 27 7.13 6.28 26.45
N VAL A 28 7.16 5.15 27.17
CA VAL A 28 7.58 5.11 28.58
C VAL A 28 9.03 5.58 28.73
N ASN A 29 9.95 5.09 27.90
CA ASN A 29 11.35 5.48 27.98
C ASN A 29 11.55 6.98 27.71
N LEU A 30 10.85 7.55 26.74
CA LEU A 30 10.87 8.99 26.46
C LEU A 30 10.42 9.78 27.69
N PHE A 31 9.26 9.44 28.27
CA PHE A 31 8.73 10.13 29.46
C PHE A 31 9.57 9.98 30.73
N THR A 32 10.48 9.02 30.79
CA THR A 32 11.42 8.85 31.91
C THR A 32 12.78 9.51 31.72
N MET A 33 13.06 10.12 30.56
CA MET A 33 14.34 10.79 30.33
C MET A 33 14.41 12.12 31.09
N PRO A 34 15.48 12.36 31.89
CA PRO A 34 15.60 13.54 32.75
C PRO A 34 15.78 14.86 31.98
N ASP A 35 16.20 14.81 30.72
CA ASP A 35 16.45 16.00 29.89
C ASP A 35 15.31 16.32 28.91
N MET A 36 14.13 15.74 29.12
CA MET A 36 13.01 15.95 28.21
C MET A 36 12.23 17.21 28.59
N ASN A 37 12.26 18.20 27.69
CA ASN A 37 11.52 19.45 27.80
C ASN A 37 10.40 19.48 26.77
N VAL A 38 9.25 20.05 27.14
CA VAL A 38 8.14 20.31 26.22
C VAL A 38 8.09 21.80 25.96
N THR A 39 8.27 22.19 24.69
CA THR A 39 8.13 23.58 24.27
C THR A 39 6.66 23.90 24.01
N ILE A 40 6.07 24.81 24.80
CA ILE A 40 4.71 25.31 24.58
C ILE A 40 4.81 26.81 24.27
N ASN A 41 4.36 27.22 23.07
CA ASN A 41 4.41 28.62 22.62
C ASN A 41 5.79 29.28 22.73
N GLY A 42 6.88 28.52 22.52
CA GLY A 42 8.25 28.99 22.62
C GLY A 42 8.86 28.98 24.03
N TRP A 43 8.12 28.49 25.02
CA TRP A 43 8.60 28.32 26.39
C TRP A 43 8.92 26.85 26.63
N ASP A 44 10.17 26.56 26.97
CA ASP A 44 10.62 25.22 27.33
C ASP A 44 10.27 24.95 28.80
N LEU A 45 9.36 23.99 29.01
CA LEU A 45 8.96 23.55 30.33
C LEU A 45 9.48 22.13 30.58
N PRO A 46 10.15 21.87 31.71
CA PRO A 46 10.53 20.52 32.08
C PRO A 46 9.28 19.67 32.34
N VAL A 47 9.29 18.42 31.87
CA VAL A 47 8.13 17.52 31.91
C VAL A 47 7.60 17.30 33.34
N THR A 48 8.48 17.38 34.33
CA THR A 48 8.19 17.25 35.76
C THR A 48 7.35 18.39 36.34
N GLU A 49 7.32 19.56 35.71
CA GLU A 49 6.57 20.73 36.17
C GLU A 49 5.23 20.91 35.42
N LEU A 50 4.88 19.98 34.52
CA LEU A 50 3.62 20.07 33.79
C LEU A 50 2.41 19.86 34.70
N HIS A 51 1.55 20.87 34.80
CA HIS A 51 0.24 20.73 35.40
C HIS A 51 -0.61 19.67 34.67
N PRO A 52 -1.52 18.96 35.37
CA PRO A 52 -2.38 17.94 34.78
C PRO A 52 -3.19 18.40 33.56
N GLY A 53 -3.55 19.68 33.49
CA GLY A 53 -4.26 20.26 32.34
C GLY A 53 -3.43 20.29 31.05
N HIS A 54 -2.11 20.45 31.15
CA HIS A 54 -1.21 20.41 29.98
C HIS A 54 -0.98 18.97 29.49
N LEU A 55 -0.97 18.00 30.41
CA LEU A 55 -0.91 16.58 30.06
C LEU A 55 -2.14 16.14 29.27
N LEU A 56 -3.34 16.60 29.66
CA LEU A 56 -4.59 16.30 28.93
C LEU A 56 -4.57 16.87 27.50
N MET A 57 -4.14 18.12 27.33
CA MET A 57 -3.98 18.75 26.02
C MET A 57 -2.96 18.01 25.15
N GLY A 58 -1.82 17.62 25.72
CA GLY A 58 -0.81 16.80 25.03
C GLY A 58 -1.36 15.44 24.60
N ALA A 59 -2.10 14.76 25.48
CA ALA A 59 -2.75 13.49 25.17
C ALA A 59 -3.78 13.61 24.04
N MET A 60 -4.56 14.69 24.01
CA MET A 60 -5.46 14.98 22.88
C MET A 60 -4.69 15.20 21.58
N GLY A 61 -3.57 15.94 21.62
CA GLY A 61 -2.70 16.12 20.45
C GLY A 61 -2.15 14.80 19.92
N ILE A 62 -1.68 13.93 20.81
CA ILE A 62 -1.21 12.57 20.46
C ILE A 62 -2.35 11.73 19.88
N ALA A 63 -3.55 11.79 20.46
CA ALA A 63 -4.72 11.06 19.96
C ALA A 63 -5.10 11.51 18.54
N ILE A 64 -5.11 12.83 18.29
CA ILE A 64 -5.36 13.38 16.95
C ILE A 64 -4.27 12.94 15.98
N ALA A 65 -2.99 13.06 16.35
CA ALA A 65 -1.88 12.62 15.51
C ALA A 65 -1.97 11.12 15.19
N ALA A 66 -2.34 10.28 16.16
CA ALA A 66 -2.58 8.86 15.95
C ALA A 66 -3.71 8.62 14.94
N VAL A 67 -4.83 9.33 15.05
CA VAL A 67 -5.93 9.24 14.07
C VAL A 67 -5.48 9.66 12.68
N VAL A 68 -4.72 10.75 12.56
CA VAL A 68 -4.18 11.20 11.27
C VAL A 68 -3.26 10.13 10.66
N ILE A 69 -2.34 9.57 11.44
CA ILE A 69 -1.39 8.56 10.96
C ILE A 69 -2.09 7.24 10.61
N VAL A 70 -3.09 6.81 11.38
CA VAL A 70 -3.76 5.52 11.19
C VAL A 70 -4.85 5.58 10.11
N VAL A 71 -5.52 6.71 9.95
CA VAL A 71 -6.68 6.84 9.07
C VAL A 71 -6.37 7.74 7.87
N VAL A 72 -5.94 8.97 8.13
CA VAL A 72 -5.78 9.98 7.08
C VAL A 72 -4.62 9.66 6.14
N VAL A 73 -3.46 9.26 6.68
CA VAL A 73 -2.27 8.94 5.87
C VAL A 73 -2.50 7.72 4.97
N PRO A 74 -3.06 6.59 5.42
CA PRO A 74 -3.33 5.47 4.52
C PRO A 74 -4.37 5.82 3.47
N LEU A 75 -5.44 6.53 3.84
CA LEU A 75 -6.45 6.97 2.88
C LEU A 75 -5.87 7.92 1.83
N SER A 76 -5.00 8.86 2.24
CA SER A 76 -4.34 9.79 1.30
C SER A 76 -3.34 9.07 0.40
N LEU A 77 -2.64 8.03 0.89
CA LEU A 77 -1.78 7.20 0.05
C LEU A 77 -2.58 6.36 -0.96
N ILE A 78 -3.72 5.80 -0.54
CA ILE A 78 -4.61 5.06 -1.46
C ILE A 78 -5.18 6.00 -2.52
N LEU A 79 -5.77 7.13 -2.11
CA LEU A 79 -6.41 8.06 -3.05
C LEU A 79 -5.39 8.84 -3.89
N GLY A 80 -4.28 9.25 -3.29
CA GLY A 80 -3.27 10.10 -3.90
C GLY A 80 -2.24 9.34 -4.72
N LEU A 81 -1.86 8.12 -4.35
CA LEU A 81 -0.86 7.34 -5.08
C LEU A 81 -1.49 6.17 -5.85
N ALA A 82 -2.42 5.45 -5.24
CA ALA A 82 -3.00 4.28 -5.91
C ALA A 82 -3.92 4.67 -7.07
N LEU A 83 -4.68 5.78 -6.97
CA LEU A 83 -5.55 6.23 -8.07
C LEU A 83 -4.76 6.68 -9.32
N PRO A 84 -3.69 7.50 -9.22
CA PRO A 84 -2.87 7.82 -10.39
C PRO A 84 -2.17 6.61 -10.99
N LEU A 85 -1.65 5.70 -10.14
CA LEU A 85 -1.06 4.44 -10.64
C LEU A 85 -2.11 3.60 -11.37
N LEU A 86 -3.34 3.52 -10.86
CA LEU A 86 -4.43 2.80 -11.49
C LEU A 86 -4.79 3.40 -12.85
N MET A 87 -4.86 4.72 -12.94
CA MET A 87 -5.10 5.41 -14.21
C MET A 87 -3.99 5.15 -15.23
N LEU A 88 -2.72 5.19 -14.78
CA LEU A 88 -1.57 4.90 -15.63
C LEU A 88 -1.58 3.45 -16.11
N ALA A 89 -1.86 2.50 -15.22
CA ALA A 89 -1.98 1.09 -15.57
C ALA A 89 -3.11 0.84 -16.57
N LEU A 90 -4.26 1.49 -16.39
CA LEU A 90 -5.39 1.38 -17.30
C LEU A 90 -5.07 1.96 -18.68
N GLY A 91 -4.40 3.13 -18.73
CA GLY A 91 -3.94 3.73 -19.97
C GLY A 91 -2.96 2.82 -20.72
N LEU A 92 -1.96 2.26 -20.03
CA LEU A 92 -1.02 1.31 -20.62
C LEU A 92 -1.72 0.03 -21.10
N GLY A 93 -2.63 -0.52 -20.29
CA GLY A 93 -3.40 -1.71 -20.65
C GLY A 93 -4.23 -1.51 -21.91
N LEU A 94 -4.92 -0.37 -22.03
CA LEU A 94 -5.67 0.01 -23.23
C LEU A 94 -4.73 0.21 -24.43
N GLY A 95 -3.56 0.82 -24.24
CA GLY A 95 -2.56 0.99 -25.29
C GLY A 95 -2.07 -0.35 -25.85
N VAL A 96 -1.76 -1.31 -24.98
CA VAL A 96 -1.36 -2.67 -25.39
C VAL A 96 -2.50 -3.36 -26.14
N LEU A 97 -3.74 -3.27 -25.63
CA LEU A 97 -4.91 -3.84 -26.30
C LEU A 97 -5.14 -3.23 -27.69
N ALA A 98 -4.98 -1.92 -27.83
CA ALA A 98 -5.09 -1.24 -29.12
C ALA A 98 -4.00 -1.70 -30.09
N LEU A 99 -2.74 -1.81 -29.64
CA LEU A 99 -1.63 -2.30 -30.47
C LEU A 99 -1.86 -3.74 -30.93
N VAL A 100 -2.29 -4.62 -30.02
CA VAL A 100 -2.62 -6.01 -30.35
C VAL A 100 -3.81 -6.08 -31.30
N GLY A 101 -4.85 -5.28 -31.06
CA GLY A 101 -6.05 -5.23 -31.91
C GLY A 101 -5.74 -4.75 -33.33
N VAL A 102 -5.03 -3.63 -33.46
CA VAL A 102 -4.61 -3.10 -34.77
C VAL A 102 -3.65 -4.05 -35.47
N GLY A 103 -2.68 -4.62 -34.73
CA GLY A 103 -1.76 -5.62 -35.26
C GLY A 103 -2.47 -6.87 -35.76
N ALA A 104 -3.47 -7.36 -35.02
CA ALA A 104 -4.29 -8.51 -35.42
C ALA A 104 -5.16 -8.20 -36.64
N LEU A 105 -5.73 -6.99 -36.74
CA LEU A 105 -6.49 -6.55 -37.91
C LEU A 105 -5.59 -6.40 -39.14
N ALA A 106 -4.40 -5.82 -39.00
CA ALA A 106 -3.44 -5.67 -40.09
C ALA A 106 -2.89 -7.01 -40.58
N LEU A 107 -2.65 -7.96 -39.67
CA LEU A 107 -2.21 -9.32 -40.00
C LEU A 107 -3.38 -10.25 -40.37
N SER A 108 -4.63 -9.80 -40.25
CA SER A 108 -5.84 -10.60 -40.53
C SER A 108 -5.81 -11.26 -41.92
N PRO A 109 -5.48 -10.56 -43.02
CA PRO A 109 -5.45 -11.18 -44.35
C PRO A 109 -4.42 -12.31 -44.44
N VAL A 110 -3.29 -12.16 -43.75
CA VAL A 110 -2.18 -13.12 -43.72
C VAL A 110 -2.52 -14.30 -42.81
N LEU A 111 -3.13 -14.06 -41.64
CA LEU A 111 -3.57 -15.09 -40.70
C LEU A 111 -4.68 -15.97 -41.29
N ILE A 112 -5.65 -15.38 -41.99
CA ILE A 112 -6.75 -16.11 -42.65
C ILE A 112 -6.22 -17.05 -43.74
N LEU A 113 -5.11 -16.70 -44.41
CA LEU A 113 -4.48 -17.57 -45.41
C LEU A 113 -3.54 -18.62 -44.79
N LEU A 114 -2.74 -18.24 -43.78
CA LEU A 114 -1.76 -19.13 -43.16
C LEU A 114 -2.37 -20.19 -42.25
N LEU A 115 -3.41 -19.86 -41.46
CA LEU A 115 -4.03 -20.80 -40.53
C LEU A 115 -4.60 -22.07 -41.23
N PRO A 116 -5.38 -21.96 -42.32
CA PRO A 116 -5.82 -23.13 -43.08
C PRO A 116 -4.67 -23.90 -43.72
N LEU A 117 -3.65 -23.22 -44.25
CA LEU A 117 -2.48 -23.87 -44.87
C LEU A 117 -1.68 -24.68 -43.85
N ILE A 118 -1.44 -24.15 -42.65
CA ILE A 118 -0.76 -24.85 -41.56
C ILE A 118 -1.60 -26.03 -41.07
N TRP A 119 -2.92 -25.85 -40.95
CA TRP A 119 -3.84 -26.93 -40.59
C TRP A 119 -3.82 -28.06 -41.63
N LEU A 120 -3.87 -27.73 -42.92
CA LEU A 120 -3.80 -28.69 -44.02
C LEU A 120 -2.46 -29.43 -44.04
N ALA A 121 -1.35 -28.70 -43.83
CA ALA A 121 -0.01 -29.27 -43.74
C ALA A 121 0.14 -30.24 -42.56
N ARG A 122 -0.44 -29.93 -41.40
CA ARG A 122 -0.48 -30.85 -40.24
C ARG A 122 -1.34 -32.07 -40.53
N ARG A 123 -2.53 -31.89 -41.12
CA ARG A 123 -3.44 -32.99 -41.47
C ARG A 123 -2.81 -33.98 -42.45
N ASN A 124 -2.04 -33.49 -43.42
CA ASN A 124 -1.34 -34.36 -44.38
C ASN A 124 -0.15 -35.10 -43.76
N ARG A 125 0.51 -34.57 -42.72
CA ARG A 125 1.57 -35.30 -41.99
C ARG A 125 1.04 -36.42 -41.09
N VAL A 126 -0.21 -36.32 -40.62
CA VAL A 126 -0.85 -37.36 -39.79
C VAL A 126 -1.38 -38.52 -40.63
N LYS A 127 -1.55 -38.33 -41.95
CA LYS A 127 -2.06 -39.34 -42.89
C LYS A 127 -0.98 -40.10 -43.68
N ARG A 128 0.30 -39.72 -43.56
CA ARG A 128 1.45 -40.48 -44.04
C ARG A 128 2.09 -41.21 -42.87
#